data_AF-A0A0Q9NSJ2-F1
#
_entry.id   AF-A0A0Q9NSJ2-F1
#
_cell.length_a   1.000
_cell.length_b   1.000
_cell.length_c   1.000
_cell.angle_alpha   90.00
_cell.angle_beta   90.00
_cell.angle_gamma   90.00
#
_symmetry.space_group_name_H-M   'P 1'
#
loop_
_entity.id
_entity.type
_entity.pdbx_description
1 polymer ?
#
loop_
_entity_poly.entity_id
_entity_poly.type
_entity_poly.pdbx_seq_one_letter_code
_entity_poly.pdbx_strand_id
1 'polypeptide(L)'
;MVGYTAAEYGVRKDDGGGLVKPVNSSGGLLFLAILISLAFGGMLYGIVQMALTDQWDIFGRTWWMYVVVLYPLFAAWTGYFSERKAEKLRASRNLPRPVE
;
A
#
# COMPACT_ATOMS: atom_id res chain seq x y z
N MET A 1 -6.59 -28.83 7.83
CA MET A 1 -6.32 -27.57 7.11
C MET A 1 -7.63 -26.90 6.81
N VAL A 2 -7.78 -25.62 7.15
CA VAL A 2 -8.96 -24.82 6.78
C VAL A 2 -8.75 -24.35 5.33
N GLY A 3 -9.66 -24.74 4.43
CA GLY A 3 -9.56 -24.35 3.03
C GLY A 3 -10.03 -22.91 2.81
N TYR A 4 -9.10 -22.01 2.48
CA TYR A 4 -9.41 -20.65 2.03
C TYR A 4 -9.52 -20.60 0.51
N THR A 5 -10.49 -19.87 -0.01
CA THR A 5 -10.47 -19.46 -1.41
C THR A 5 -9.43 -18.36 -1.62
N ALA A 6 -8.98 -18.13 -2.86
CA ALA A 6 -8.03 -17.07 -3.18
C ALA A 6 -8.51 -15.67 -2.70
N ALA A 7 -9.82 -15.42 -2.73
CA ALA A 7 -10.42 -14.17 -2.27
C ALA A 7 -10.44 -14.03 -0.73
N GLU A 8 -10.52 -15.14 0.00
CA GLU A 8 -10.46 -15.16 1.47
C GLU A 8 -9.02 -15.16 1.98
N TYR A 9 -8.06 -15.58 1.15
CA TYR A 9 -6.65 -15.48 1.51
C TYR A 9 -6.21 -14.02 1.63
N GLY A 10 -6.68 -13.17 0.71
CA GLY A 10 -6.37 -11.74 0.70
C GLY A 10 -4.93 -11.51 0.24
N VAL A 11 -4.18 -10.70 1.00
CA VAL A 11 -2.79 -10.36 0.67
C VAL A 11 -1.85 -11.47 1.15
N ARG A 12 -0.73 -11.67 0.42
CA ARG A 12 0.32 -12.66 0.74
C ARG A 12 0.63 -12.70 2.22
N LYS A 13 0.67 -13.91 2.77
CA LYS A 13 1.08 -14.21 4.14
C LYS A 13 2.53 -14.67 4.16
N ASP A 14 3.10 -14.74 5.35
CA ASP A 14 4.53 -14.99 5.52
C ASP A 14 4.83 -16.47 5.31
N ASP A 15 5.37 -16.82 4.13
CA ASP A 15 5.74 -18.21 3.83
C ASP A 15 7.06 -18.65 4.54
N GLY A 16 7.56 -17.87 5.51
CA GLY A 16 8.73 -18.17 6.35
C GLY A 16 10.10 -17.94 5.69
N GLY A 17 10.14 -17.65 4.38
CA GLY A 17 11.38 -17.37 3.64
C GLY A 17 11.76 -15.88 3.54
N GLY A 18 10.95 -14.98 4.11
CA GLY A 18 11.14 -13.53 4.00
C GLY A 18 12.07 -12.97 5.08
N LEU A 19 13.04 -12.15 4.69
CA LEU A 19 13.89 -11.40 5.63
C LEU A 19 13.11 -10.30 6.37
N VAL A 20 11.99 -9.85 5.79
CA VAL A 20 11.06 -8.86 6.35
C VAL A 20 9.67 -9.46 6.36
N LYS A 21 9.02 -9.46 7.53
CA LYS A 21 7.64 -9.95 7.64
C LYS A 21 6.67 -9.01 6.93
N PRO A 22 5.78 -9.53 6.05
CA PRO A 22 4.83 -8.70 5.33
C PRO A 22 3.76 -8.13 6.28
N VAL A 23 3.45 -6.85 6.12
CA VAL A 23 2.27 -6.24 6.77
C VAL A 23 1.04 -6.78 6.06
N ASN A 24 0.30 -7.65 6.75
CA ASN A 24 -0.74 -8.46 6.14
C ASN A 24 -2.12 -8.26 6.79
N SER A 25 -2.28 -7.21 7.61
CA SER A 25 -3.54 -6.82 8.28
C SER A 25 -4.17 -5.62 7.58
N SER A 26 -5.49 -5.53 7.55
CA SER A 26 -6.16 -4.37 6.95
C SER A 26 -5.78 -3.07 7.66
N GLY A 27 -5.66 -3.08 8.99
CA GLY A 27 -5.25 -1.91 9.77
C GLY A 27 -3.82 -1.44 9.46
N GLY A 28 -2.87 -2.37 9.37
CA GLY A 28 -1.49 -2.04 9.02
C GLY A 28 -1.35 -1.53 7.58
N LEU A 29 -2.08 -2.14 6.64
CA LEU A 29 -2.12 -1.70 5.25
C LEU A 29 -2.82 -0.34 5.09
N LEU A 30 -3.88 -0.06 5.86
CA LEU A 30 -4.52 1.25 5.90
C LEU A 30 -3.55 2.33 6.39
N PHE A 31 -2.83 2.04 7.47
CA PHE A 31 -1.82 2.95 7.99
C PHE A 31 -0.75 3.26 6.93
N LEU A 32 -0.21 2.24 6.25
CA LEU A 32 0.76 2.42 5.18
C LEU A 32 0.18 3.23 4.00
N ALA A 33 -1.05 2.94 3.58
CA ALA A 33 -1.71 3.65 2.50
C ALA A 33 -1.87 5.15 2.83
N ILE A 34 -2.26 5.49 4.06
CA ILE A 34 -2.36 6.88 4.52
C ILE A 34 -0.98 7.53 4.58
N LEU A 35 0.02 6.86 5.17
CA LEU A 35 1.38 7.40 5.30
C LEU A 35 1.99 7.74 3.93
N ILE A 36 1.86 6.83 2.96
CA ILE A 36 2.35 7.05 1.59
C ILE A 36 1.54 8.17 0.90
N SER A 37 0.23 8.25 1.15
CA SER A 37 -0.60 9.34 0.61
C SER A 37 -0.17 10.71 1.15
N LEU A 38 0.19 10.81 2.44
CA LEU A 38 0.71 12.02 3.04
C LEU A 38 2.07 12.42 2.44
N ALA A 39 2.97 11.44 2.28
CA ALA A 39 4.27 11.66 1.64
C ALA A 39 4.10 12.15 0.19
N PHE A 40 3.19 11.54 -0.56
CA PHE A 40 2.86 11.95 -1.92
C PHE A 40 2.26 13.37 -1.96
N GLY A 41 1.37 13.70 -1.03
CA GLY A 41 0.82 15.04 -0.88
C GLY A 41 1.90 16.10 -0.62
N GLY A 42 2.87 15.80 0.25
CA GLY A 42 4.03 16.66 0.47
C GLY A 42 4.88 16.84 -0.79
N MET A 43 5.02 15.78 -1.58
CA MET A 43 5.71 15.83 -2.87
C MET A 43 5.01 16.76 -3.87
N LEU A 44 3.68 16.64 -4.00
CA LEU A 44 2.86 17.50 -4.87
C LEU A 44 2.92 18.96 -4.43
N TYR A 45 2.89 19.21 -3.12
CA TYR A 45 3.13 20.55 -2.57
C TYR A 45 4.49 21.09 -3.03
N GLY A 46 5.53 20.25 -3.04
CA GLY A 46 6.84 20.60 -3.60
C GLY A 46 6.78 21.06 -5.06
N ILE A 47 5.98 20.41 -5.92
CA ILE A 47 5.80 20.85 -7.32
C ILE A 47 5.22 22.27 -7.37
N VAL A 48 4.18 22.52 -6.58
CA VAL A 48 3.54 23.84 -6.52
C VAL A 48 4.56 24.89 -6.07
N GLN A 49 5.38 24.60 -5.07
CA GLN A 49 6.44 25.51 -4.63
C GLN A 49 7.50 25.74 -5.72
N MET A 50 7.92 24.70 -6.45
CA MET A 50 8.88 24.85 -7.55
C MET A 50 8.31 25.73 -8.68
N ALA A 51 7.02 25.60 -9.00
CA ALA A 51 6.36 26.46 -9.98
C ALA A 51 6.29 27.92 -9.52
N LEU A 52 5.98 28.17 -8.24
CA LEU A 52 5.91 29.51 -7.66
C LEU A 52 7.28 30.19 -7.53
N THR A 53 8.35 29.41 -7.40
CA THR A 53 9.73 29.90 -7.20
C THR A 53 10.58 29.80 -8.47
N ASP A 54 9.98 29.50 -9.61
CA ASP A 54 10.62 29.37 -10.93
C ASP A 54 11.78 28.34 -10.98
N GLN A 55 11.67 27.27 -10.20
CA GLN A 55 12.69 26.22 -10.07
C GLN A 55 12.52 25.09 -11.11
N TRP A 56 12.21 25.45 -12.36
CA TRP A 56 11.92 24.47 -13.42
C TRP A 56 13.10 23.55 -13.75
N ASP A 57 14.33 24.03 -13.60
CA ASP A 57 15.52 23.20 -13.80
C ASP A 57 15.58 22.02 -12.81
N ILE A 58 15.26 22.27 -11.54
CA ILE A 58 15.22 21.23 -10.50
C ILE A 58 14.09 20.25 -10.79
N PHE A 59 12.92 20.77 -11.17
CA PHE A 59 11.78 19.94 -11.55
C PHE A 59 12.11 19.04 -12.75
N GLY A 60 12.76 19.59 -13.78
CA GLY A 60 13.19 18.84 -14.97
C GLY A 60 14.17 17.70 -14.68
N ARG A 61 14.95 17.78 -13.60
CA ARG A 61 15.85 16.70 -13.16
C ARG A 61 15.17 15.67 -12.25
N THR A 62 14.11 16.04 -11.56
CA THR A 62 13.50 15.24 -10.46
C THR A 62 12.09 14.74 -10.74
N TRP A 63 11.44 15.16 -11.84
CA TRP A 63 10.04 14.82 -12.16
C TRP A 63 9.75 13.31 -12.22
N TRP A 64 10.73 12.48 -12.60
CA TRP A 64 10.56 11.02 -12.70
C TRP A 64 10.31 10.36 -11.34
N MET A 65 10.78 10.96 -10.24
CA MET A 65 10.55 10.45 -8.89
C MET A 65 9.05 10.43 -8.55
N TYR A 66 8.28 11.39 -9.10
CA TYR A 66 6.82 11.44 -8.92
C TYR A 66 6.14 10.25 -9.56
N VAL A 67 6.66 9.75 -10.69
CA VAL A 67 6.13 8.53 -11.33
C VAL A 67 6.50 7.30 -10.50
N VAL A 68 7.72 7.23 -9.99
CA VAL A 68 8.19 6.09 -9.17
C VAL A 68 7.37 5.95 -7.89
N VAL A 69 7.01 7.05 -7.23
CA VAL A 69 6.24 7.00 -5.97
C VAL A 69 4.77 6.58 -6.16
N LEU A 70 4.24 6.63 -7.38
CA LEU A 70 2.90 6.11 -7.67
C LEU A 70 2.83 4.60 -7.41
N TYR A 71 3.90 3.86 -7.68
CA TYR A 71 3.93 2.41 -7.49
C TYR A 71 3.62 2.01 -6.02
N PRO A 72 4.37 2.46 -5.00
CA PRO A 72 4.05 2.12 -3.61
C PRO A 72 2.71 2.69 -3.16
N LEU A 73 2.27 3.85 -3.68
CA LEU A 73 0.95 4.42 -3.38
C LEU A 73 -0.18 3.48 -3.82
N PHE A 74 -0.15 3.04 -5.08
CA PHE A 74 -1.15 2.10 -5.60
C PHE A 74 -1.03 0.72 -4.93
N ALA A 75 0.18 0.23 -4.68
CA ALA A 75 0.39 -1.05 -3.99
C ALA A 75 -0.20 -1.05 -2.58
N ALA A 76 -0.05 0.05 -1.82
CA ALA A 76 -0.59 0.16 -0.46
C ALA A 76 -2.12 0.18 -0.45
N TRP A 77 -2.75 0.96 -1.33
CA TRP A 77 -4.22 1.02 -1.42
C TRP A 77 -4.82 -0.29 -1.94
N THR A 78 -4.24 -0.89 -2.99
CA THR A 78 -4.72 -2.18 -3.53
C THR A 78 -4.57 -3.30 -2.49
N GLY A 79 -3.46 -3.32 -1.74
CA GLY A 79 -3.27 -4.21 -0.61
C GLY A 79 -4.35 -4.02 0.46
N TYR A 80 -4.60 -2.78 0.90
CA TYR A 80 -5.64 -2.49 1.88
C TYR A 80 -7.02 -2.99 1.45
N PHE A 81 -7.47 -2.66 0.23
CA PHE A 81 -8.79 -3.09 -0.25
C PHE A 81 -8.91 -4.60 -0.37
N SER A 82 -7.85 -5.26 -0.84
CA SER A 82 -7.80 -6.72 -0.96
C SER A 82 -7.90 -7.40 0.40
N GLU A 83 -7.12 -6.96 1.40
CA GLU A 83 -7.19 -7.53 2.74
C GLU A 83 -8.52 -7.21 3.43
N ARG A 84 -9.03 -5.99 3.27
CA ARG A 84 -10.33 -5.58 3.85
C ARG A 84 -11.48 -6.43 3.31
N LYS A 85 -11.46 -6.76 2.02
CA LYS A 85 -12.44 -7.66 1.39
C LYS A 85 -12.30 -9.08 1.94
N ALA A 86 -11.08 -9.60 2.01
CA ALA A 86 -10.81 -10.92 2.54
C ALA A 86 -11.25 -11.07 4.00
N GLU A 87 -10.97 -10.07 4.85
CA GLU A 87 -11.43 -10.04 6.25
C GLU A 87 -12.95 -10.08 6.37
N LYS A 88 -13.69 -9.35 5.52
CA LYS A 88 -15.16 -9.41 5.50
C LYS A 88 -15.67 -10.81 5.13
N LEU A 89 -15.06 -11.45 4.13
CA LEU A 89 -15.42 -12.80 3.70
C LEU A 89 -15.13 -13.82 4.80
N ARG A 90 -13.96 -13.74 5.45
CA ARG A 90 -13.61 -14.60 6.59
C ARG A 90 -14.60 -14.44 7.74
N ALA A 91 -14.96 -13.21 8.09
CA ALA A 91 -15.94 -12.92 9.12
C ALA A 91 -17.31 -13.53 8.80
N SER A 92 -17.76 -13.47 7.53
CA SER A 92 -19.05 -14.09 7.13
C SER A 92 -19.09 -15.62 7.25
N ARG A 93 -17.92 -16.27 7.21
CA ARG A 93 -17.79 -17.73 7.31
C ARG A 93 -17.22 -18.19 8.66
N ASN A 94 -17.05 -17.28 9.63
CA ASN A 94 -16.37 -17.54 10.90
C ASN A 94 -15.00 -18.23 10.73
N LEU A 95 -14.25 -17.84 9.69
CA LEU A 95 -12.92 -18.37 9.45
C LEU A 95 -11.87 -17.57 10.25
N PRO A 96 -10.86 -18.25 10.82
CA PRO A 96 -9.74 -17.56 11.42
C PRO A 96 -8.91 -16.83 10.35
N ARG A 97 -7.93 -16.06 10.81
CA ARG A 97 -6.99 -15.39 9.90
C ARG A 97 -5.93 -16.40 9.43
N PRO A 98 -5.58 -16.45 8.13
CA PRO A 98 -4.48 -17.27 7.66
C PRO A 98 -3.16 -16.71 8.24
N VAL A 99 -2.41 -17.60 8.90
CA VAL A 99 -1.12 -17.33 9.57
C VAL A 99 0.05 -18.08 8.91
N GLU A 100 -0.27 -18.96 7.96
CA GLU A 100 0.66 -19.70 7.11
C GLU A 100 0.84 -18.99 5.78
#